data_AF-A0A7S0WUX7-F1
#
_entry.id   AF-A0A7S0WUX7-F1
#
_cell.length_a   1.000
_cell.length_b   1.000
_cell.length_c   1.000
_cell.angle_alpha   90.00
_cell.angle_beta   90.00
_cell.angle_gamma   90.00
#
_symmetry.space_group_name_H-M   'P 1'
#
loop_
_entity.id
_entity.type
_entity.pdbx_description
1 polymer ?
#
loop_
_entity_poly.entity_id
_entity_poly.type
_entity_poly.pdbx_seq_one_letter_code
_entity_poly.pdbx_strand_id
1 'polypeptide(L)'
;CNFPAMVNTHDMMAKMAPGGTFLLNTSVPADKIWDTLPLEMQEAMIEKDVKLRVVNALKVAREAGMGGRVNTVMQACFFALSNIIPQSEAIAAIRSSVVKTYGKKGQDVVDRNFAAIDMSLESLAEVHYPKQLTSDHEMVHHVWEHKGNAGSHLPVQAALAKTIEPIIFNKGN
;
A
#
# COMPACT_ATOMS: atom_id res chain seq x y z
N CYS A 1 -2.34 0.18 0.66
CA CYS A 1 -1.44 1.04 1.44
C CYS A 1 -0.26 0.21 1.94
N ASN A 2 0.95 0.45 1.40
CA ASN A 2 2.17 -0.30 1.79
C ASN A 2 2.85 0.28 3.03
N PHE A 3 2.68 1.57 3.28
CA PHE A 3 3.28 2.30 4.40
C PHE A 3 2.18 2.67 5.42
N PRO A 4 2.01 1.92 6.52
CA PRO A 4 0.86 2.07 7.40
C PRO A 4 0.68 3.50 7.96
N ALA A 5 1.75 4.23 8.24
CA ALA A 5 1.66 5.61 8.75
C ALA A 5 0.88 6.59 7.84
N MET A 6 0.75 6.28 6.54
CA MET A 6 0.00 7.14 5.62
C MET A 6 -1.49 7.19 5.92
N VAL A 7 -2.06 6.18 6.59
CA VAL A 7 -3.50 6.19 6.95
C VAL A 7 -3.84 7.33 7.91
N ASN A 8 -2.87 7.83 8.68
CA ASN A 8 -3.06 8.91 9.64
C ASN A 8 -2.81 10.31 9.07
N THR A 9 -2.28 10.42 7.84
CA THR A 9 -1.78 11.71 7.30
C THR A 9 -2.34 12.06 5.94
N HIS A 10 -3.01 11.11 5.28
CA HIS A 10 -3.51 11.27 3.93
C HIS A 10 -4.90 10.66 3.85
N ASP A 11 -5.81 11.33 3.15
CA ASP A 11 -7.11 10.77 2.83
C ASP A 11 -6.95 9.63 1.79
N MET A 12 -6.83 8.41 2.32
CA MET A 12 -6.73 7.18 1.53
C MET A 12 -8.08 6.79 0.89
N MET A 13 -9.18 7.36 1.37
CA MET A 13 -10.54 7.01 0.95
C MET A 13 -11.11 7.96 -0.10
N ALA A 14 -10.43 9.09 -0.39
CA ALA A 14 -10.86 10.12 -1.33
C ALA A 14 -11.36 9.57 -2.68
N LYS A 15 -10.68 8.55 -3.22
CA LYS A 15 -11.00 7.93 -4.52
C LYS A 15 -11.54 6.50 -4.41
N MET A 16 -11.87 6.06 -3.20
CA MET A 16 -12.42 4.72 -2.99
C MET A 16 -13.85 4.65 -3.55
N ALA A 17 -14.09 3.70 -4.45
CA ALA A 17 -15.43 3.42 -4.94
C ALA A 17 -16.26 2.67 -3.88
N PRO A 18 -17.60 2.81 -3.87
CA PRO A 18 -18.47 1.98 -3.04
C PRO A 18 -18.22 0.47 -3.26
N GLY A 19 -18.16 -0.31 -2.19
CA GLY A 19 -17.84 -1.74 -2.20
C GLY A 19 -16.36 -2.05 -2.52
N GLY A 20 -15.51 -1.02 -2.63
CA GLY A 20 -14.09 -1.16 -2.96
C GLY A 20 -13.30 -1.93 -1.91
N THR A 21 -12.13 -2.46 -2.29
CA THR A 21 -11.25 -3.20 -1.37
C THR A 21 -10.05 -2.36 -0.99
N PHE A 22 -9.82 -2.18 0.31
CA PHE A 22 -8.63 -1.54 0.84
C PHE A 22 -7.68 -2.57 1.44
N LEU A 23 -6.50 -2.72 0.84
CA LEU A 23 -5.43 -3.56 1.35
C LEU A 23 -4.44 -2.74 2.18
N LEU A 24 -4.21 -3.10 3.44
CA LEU A 24 -3.27 -2.43 4.34
C LEU A 24 -2.16 -3.37 4.80
N ASN A 25 -0.91 -2.93 4.63
CA ASN A 25 0.24 -3.56 5.28
C ASN A 25 0.33 -3.06 6.74
N THR A 26 0.28 -3.98 7.70
CA THR A 26 0.29 -3.64 9.13
C THR A 26 0.73 -4.82 9.98
N SER A 27 1.37 -4.54 11.11
CA SER A 27 1.64 -5.55 12.14
C SER A 27 0.49 -5.73 13.13
N VAL A 28 -0.50 -4.85 13.10
CA VAL A 28 -1.68 -4.94 13.97
C VAL A 28 -2.58 -6.09 13.49
N PRO A 29 -3.03 -6.98 14.40
CA PRO A 29 -3.96 -8.06 14.06
C PRO A 29 -5.28 -7.57 13.45
N ALA A 30 -5.89 -8.42 12.63
CA ALA A 30 -7.13 -8.10 11.91
C ALA A 30 -8.32 -7.77 12.84
N ASP A 31 -8.37 -8.37 14.03
CA ASP A 31 -9.39 -8.12 15.05
C ASP A 31 -9.18 -6.83 15.85
N LYS A 32 -8.03 -6.16 15.67
CA LYS A 32 -7.67 -4.92 16.38
C LYS A 32 -7.42 -3.73 15.47
N ILE A 33 -7.20 -3.96 14.17
CA ILE A 33 -6.81 -2.90 13.24
C ILE A 33 -7.85 -1.78 13.13
N TRP A 34 -9.14 -2.12 13.23
CA TRP A 34 -10.21 -1.13 13.11
C TRP A 34 -10.03 0.04 14.06
N ASP A 35 -9.78 -0.24 15.34
CA ASP A 35 -9.63 0.76 16.41
C ASP A 35 -8.35 1.60 16.28
N THR A 36 -7.46 1.27 15.33
CA THR A 36 -6.25 2.04 15.05
C THR A 36 -6.40 2.99 13.87
N LEU A 37 -7.48 2.87 13.09
CA LEU A 37 -7.74 3.73 11.94
C LEU A 37 -8.36 5.05 12.41
N PRO A 38 -7.95 6.20 11.83
CA PRO A 38 -8.56 7.49 12.17
C PRO A 38 -10.07 7.54 11.94
N LEU A 39 -10.73 8.43 12.68
CA LEU A 39 -12.18 8.59 12.68
C LEU A 39 -12.76 8.81 11.28
N GLU A 40 -12.17 9.70 10.49
CA GLU A 40 -12.62 10.07 9.15
C GLU A 40 -12.46 8.90 8.16
N MET A 41 -11.41 8.10 8.35
CA MET A 41 -11.21 6.90 7.55
C MET A 41 -12.25 5.83 7.92
N GLN A 42 -12.55 5.64 9.20
CA GLN A 42 -13.60 4.72 9.63
C GLN A 42 -14.97 5.15 9.06
N GLU A 43 -15.31 6.42 9.15
CA GLU A 43 -16.56 6.98 8.61
C GLU A 43 -16.68 6.71 7.11
N ALA A 44 -15.67 7.08 6.33
CA ALA A 44 -15.67 6.87 4.88
C ALA A 44 -15.72 5.39 4.50
N MET A 45 -15.10 4.50 5.28
CA MET A 45 -15.14 3.05 5.05
C MET A 45 -16.51 2.43 5.36
N ILE A 46 -17.24 2.97 6.34
CA ILE A 46 -18.62 2.55 6.63
C ILE A 46 -19.54 3.01 5.51
N GLU A 47 -19.51 4.30 5.16
CA GLU A 47 -20.36 4.90 4.14
C GLU A 47 -20.21 4.21 2.78
N LYS A 48 -18.97 3.94 2.37
CA LYS A 48 -18.65 3.31 1.08
C LYS A 48 -18.67 1.79 1.13
N ASP A 49 -19.01 1.17 2.26
CA ASP A 49 -18.98 -0.29 2.46
C ASP A 49 -17.66 -0.95 1.99
N VAL A 50 -16.53 -0.39 2.45
CA VAL A 50 -15.20 -0.80 2.00
C VAL A 50 -14.81 -2.16 2.59
N LYS A 51 -14.36 -3.09 1.76
CA LYS A 51 -13.77 -4.36 2.22
C LYS A 51 -12.35 -4.13 2.70
N LEU A 52 -12.12 -4.24 4.01
CA LEU A 52 -10.79 -4.08 4.59
C LEU A 52 -10.04 -5.42 4.61
N ARG A 53 -8.85 -5.44 4.00
CA ARG A 53 -7.92 -6.57 4.01
C ARG A 53 -6.59 -6.14 4.61
N VAL A 54 -5.99 -6.99 5.44
CA VAL A 54 -4.71 -6.71 6.10
C VAL A 54 -3.70 -7.83 5.89
N VAL A 55 -2.43 -7.46 5.88
CA VAL A 55 -1.31 -8.40 5.86
C VAL A 55 -0.12 -7.82 6.63
N ASN A 56 0.59 -8.64 7.39
CA ASN A 56 1.88 -8.26 7.96
C ASN A 56 3.01 -8.60 6.99
N ALA A 57 3.20 -7.76 5.98
CA ALA A 57 4.13 -8.06 4.90
C ALA A 57 5.59 -8.13 5.36
N LEU A 58 5.96 -7.38 6.41
CA LEU A 58 7.32 -7.42 6.95
C LEU A 58 7.61 -8.77 7.61
N LYS A 59 6.65 -9.33 8.36
CA LYS A 59 6.77 -10.67 8.94
C LYS A 59 6.92 -11.72 7.84
N VAL A 60 6.02 -11.70 6.86
CA VAL A 60 6.06 -12.64 5.71
C VAL A 60 7.39 -12.55 4.98
N ALA A 61 7.88 -11.35 4.67
CA ALA A 61 9.16 -11.18 3.99
C ALA A 61 10.34 -11.75 4.79
N ARG A 62 10.34 -11.60 6.12
CA ARG A 62 11.41 -12.15 6.97
C ARG A 62 11.38 -13.67 6.98
N GLU A 63 10.21 -14.25 7.18
CA GLU A 63 10.03 -15.71 7.24
C GLU A 63 10.34 -16.39 5.91
N ALA A 64 10.01 -15.73 4.78
CA ALA A 64 10.37 -16.19 3.44
C ALA A 64 11.86 -15.95 3.07
N GLY A 65 12.69 -15.44 3.97
CA GLY A 65 14.11 -15.17 3.70
C GLY A 65 14.37 -13.97 2.77
N MET A 66 13.37 -13.11 2.58
CA MET A 66 13.43 -11.88 1.77
C MET A 66 13.95 -10.67 2.56
N GLY A 67 14.28 -10.85 3.84
CA GLY A 67 14.67 -9.78 4.74
C GLY A 67 13.50 -8.82 4.99
N GLY A 68 13.66 -7.55 4.65
CA GLY A 68 12.60 -6.53 4.79
C GLY A 68 11.85 -6.19 3.50
N ARG A 69 12.04 -6.94 2.41
CA ARG A 69 11.51 -6.57 1.08
C ARG A 69 10.06 -7.01 0.90
N VAL A 70 9.12 -6.11 1.18
CA VAL A 70 7.67 -6.39 1.17
C VAL A 70 7.00 -6.34 -0.19
N ASN A 71 7.70 -5.89 -1.25
CA ASN A 71 7.07 -5.64 -2.56
C ASN A 71 6.43 -6.89 -3.16
N THR A 72 7.13 -8.04 -3.11
CA THR A 72 6.61 -9.32 -3.61
C THR A 72 5.33 -9.72 -2.87
N VAL A 73 5.29 -9.49 -1.55
CA VAL A 73 4.14 -9.79 -0.71
C VAL A 73 2.94 -8.92 -1.11
N MET A 74 3.13 -7.60 -1.16
CA MET A 74 2.05 -6.67 -1.49
C MET A 74 1.53 -6.86 -2.92
N GLN A 75 2.39 -7.21 -3.87
CA GLN A 75 1.98 -7.55 -5.24
C GLN A 75 1.13 -8.82 -5.28
N ALA A 76 1.53 -9.88 -4.58
CA ALA A 76 0.75 -11.11 -4.49
C ALA A 76 -0.65 -10.85 -3.92
N CYS A 77 -0.74 -10.12 -2.80
CA CYS A 77 -2.02 -9.74 -2.21
C CYS A 77 -2.87 -8.86 -3.14
N PHE A 78 -2.27 -7.88 -3.84
CA PHE A 78 -3.00 -7.03 -4.78
C PHE A 78 -3.67 -7.85 -5.88
N PHE A 79 -2.92 -8.74 -6.54
CA PHE A 79 -3.46 -9.55 -7.62
C PHE A 79 -4.51 -10.55 -7.14
N ALA A 80 -4.34 -11.10 -5.94
CA ALA A 80 -5.35 -11.98 -5.33
C ALA A 80 -6.68 -11.27 -5.05
N LEU A 81 -6.65 -9.95 -4.80
CA LEU A 81 -7.83 -9.15 -4.47
C LEU A 81 -8.44 -8.41 -5.67
N SER A 82 -7.66 -8.15 -6.72
CA SER A 82 -8.08 -7.25 -7.80
C SER A 82 -9.16 -7.83 -8.71
N ASN A 83 -9.31 -9.17 -8.77
CA ASN A 83 -10.24 -9.88 -9.65
C ASN A 83 -10.12 -9.50 -11.15
N ILE A 84 -8.99 -8.93 -11.58
CA ILE A 84 -8.75 -8.53 -12.97
C ILE A 84 -8.62 -9.77 -13.87
N ILE A 85 -8.04 -10.84 -13.34
CA ILE A 85 -7.87 -12.16 -13.97
C ILE A 85 -8.10 -13.27 -12.93
N PRO A 86 -8.34 -14.52 -13.35
CA PRO A 86 -8.41 -15.65 -12.42
C PRO A 86 -7.18 -15.75 -11.53
N GLN A 87 -7.39 -16.10 -10.26
CA GLN A 87 -6.31 -16.13 -9.26
C GLN A 87 -5.16 -17.06 -9.68
N SER A 88 -5.46 -18.22 -10.27
CA SER A 88 -4.46 -19.16 -10.78
C SER A 88 -3.58 -18.54 -11.87
N GLU A 89 -4.17 -17.79 -12.80
CA GLU A 89 -3.45 -17.09 -13.87
C GLU A 89 -2.59 -15.96 -13.29
N ALA A 90 -3.11 -15.22 -12.30
CA ALA A 90 -2.34 -14.19 -11.62
C ALA A 90 -1.09 -14.76 -10.92
N ILE A 91 -1.25 -15.84 -10.16
CA ILE A 91 -0.13 -16.49 -9.47
C ILE A 91 0.92 -16.98 -10.49
N ALA A 92 0.47 -17.60 -11.59
CA ALA A 92 1.37 -18.06 -12.65
C ALA A 92 2.13 -16.88 -13.29
N ALA A 93 1.46 -15.76 -13.56
CA ALA A 93 2.07 -14.56 -14.14
C ALA A 93 3.11 -13.93 -13.20
N ILE A 94 2.81 -13.82 -11.91
CA ILE A 94 3.76 -13.30 -10.91
C ILE A 94 4.99 -14.22 -10.81
N ARG A 95 4.79 -15.54 -10.75
CA ARG A 95 5.89 -16.51 -10.69
C ARG A 95 6.77 -16.45 -11.93
N SER A 96 6.19 -16.34 -13.12
CA SER A 96 6.93 -16.15 -14.37
C SER A 96 7.76 -14.86 -14.36
N SER A 97 7.19 -13.76 -13.86
CA SER A 97 7.89 -12.48 -13.71
C SER A 97 9.08 -12.56 -12.73
N VAL A 98 8.94 -13.32 -11.64
CA VAL A 98 10.02 -13.58 -10.69
C VAL A 98 11.19 -14.31 -11.36
N VAL A 99 10.92 -15.38 -12.12
CA VAL A 99 11.96 -16.13 -12.84
C VAL A 99 12.66 -15.23 -13.85
N LYS A 100 11.91 -14.45 -14.63
CA LYS A 100 12.47 -13.53 -15.62
C LYS A 100 13.36 -12.47 -14.98
N THR A 101 12.93 -11.89 -13.87
CA THR A 101 13.63 -10.80 -13.18
C THR A 101 14.84 -11.28 -12.37
N TYR A 102 14.72 -12.44 -11.72
CA TYR A 102 15.68 -12.89 -10.70
C TYR A 102 16.39 -14.21 -11.03
N GLY A 103 16.03 -14.92 -12.11
CA GLY A 103 16.68 -16.18 -12.46
C GLY A 103 18.20 -16.07 -12.63
N LYS A 104 18.68 -14.92 -13.13
CA LYS A 104 20.13 -14.63 -13.22
C LYS A 104 20.83 -14.46 -11.86
N LYS A 105 20.08 -14.26 -10.78
CA LYS A 105 20.59 -14.08 -9.40
C LYS A 105 20.66 -15.40 -8.62
N GLY A 106 20.25 -16.52 -9.24
CA GLY A 106 20.29 -17.85 -8.64
C GLY A 106 18.92 -18.37 -8.20
N GLN A 107 18.79 -19.69 -8.13
CA GLN A 107 17.55 -20.37 -7.82
C GLN A 107 17.04 -20.04 -6.41
N ASP A 108 17.94 -19.92 -5.43
CA ASP A 108 17.58 -19.53 -4.06
C ASP A 108 16.79 -18.21 -3.99
N VAL A 109 17.10 -17.24 -4.85
CA VAL A 109 16.37 -15.95 -4.88
C VAL A 109 14.98 -16.14 -5.46
N VAL A 110 14.84 -16.98 -6.48
CA VAL A 110 13.55 -17.34 -7.09
C VAL A 110 12.67 -18.07 -6.07
N ASP A 111 13.24 -19.06 -5.38
CA ASP A 111 12.51 -19.88 -4.41
C ASP A 111 12.01 -19.06 -3.22
N ARG A 112 12.83 -18.12 -2.70
CA ARG A 112 12.39 -17.19 -1.64
C ARG A 112 11.25 -16.28 -2.08
N ASN A 113 11.25 -15.84 -3.34
CA ASN A 113 10.13 -15.07 -3.87
C ASN A 113 8.86 -15.94 -4.02
N PHE A 114 8.98 -17.19 -4.43
CA PHE A 114 7.86 -18.12 -4.49
C PHE A 114 7.28 -18.38 -3.10
N ALA A 115 8.14 -18.66 -2.12
CA ALA A 115 7.73 -18.79 -0.72
C ALA A 115 7.01 -17.53 -0.22
N ALA A 116 7.56 -16.34 -0.52
CA ALA A 116 6.91 -15.09 -0.15
C ALA A 116 5.51 -14.95 -0.79
N ILE A 117 5.34 -15.31 -2.07
CA ILE A 117 4.04 -15.28 -2.75
C ILE A 117 3.03 -16.18 -2.04
N ASP A 118 3.40 -17.43 -1.77
CA ASP A 118 2.50 -18.42 -1.17
C ASP A 118 2.08 -17.99 0.25
N MET A 119 3.06 -17.65 1.09
CA MET A 119 2.81 -17.18 2.46
C MET A 119 1.97 -15.90 2.51
N SER A 120 2.05 -15.05 1.48
CA SER A 120 1.25 -13.82 1.40
C SER A 120 -0.24 -14.11 1.22
N LEU A 121 -0.56 -15.14 0.43
CA LEU A 121 -1.96 -15.54 0.20
C LEU A 121 -2.56 -16.15 1.46
N GLU A 122 -1.77 -16.93 2.20
CA GLU A 122 -2.17 -17.52 3.49
C GLU A 122 -2.30 -16.47 4.60
N SER A 123 -1.44 -15.44 4.59
CA SER A 123 -1.41 -14.40 5.61
C SER A 123 -2.40 -13.26 5.38
N LEU A 124 -3.12 -13.27 4.26
CA LEU A 124 -4.07 -12.22 3.90
C LEU A 124 -5.37 -12.39 4.70
N ALA A 125 -5.62 -11.49 5.64
CA ALA A 125 -6.80 -11.54 6.50
C ALA A 125 -7.87 -10.55 6.05
N GLU A 126 -9.13 -10.96 6.14
CA GLU A 126 -10.29 -10.07 6.06
C GLU A 126 -10.60 -9.50 7.44
N VAL A 127 -10.94 -8.21 7.47
CA VAL A 127 -11.33 -7.51 8.69
C VAL A 127 -12.83 -7.30 8.66
N HIS A 128 -13.52 -8.00 9.56
CA HIS A 128 -14.93 -7.73 9.85
C HIS A 128 -15.00 -6.65 10.93
N TYR A 129 -15.18 -5.40 10.51
CA TYR A 129 -15.25 -4.26 11.41
C TYR A 129 -16.69 -3.91 11.78
N PRO A 130 -16.94 -3.39 12.99
CA PRO A 130 -18.26 -2.89 13.36
C PRO A 130 -18.61 -1.70 12.45
N LYS A 131 -19.87 -1.59 12.02
CA LYS A 131 -20.38 -0.42 11.27
C LYS A 131 -20.62 0.76 12.22
N GLN A 132 -19.68 1.00 13.12
CA GLN A 132 -19.70 2.01 14.16
C GLN A 132 -18.30 2.62 14.27
N LEU A 133 -18.27 3.91 14.57
CA LEU A 133 -17.03 4.62 14.85
C LEU A 133 -16.52 4.22 16.23
N THR A 134 -15.26 3.83 16.32
CA THR A 134 -14.59 3.43 17.56
C THR A 134 -13.28 4.18 17.81
N SER A 135 -12.75 4.88 16.79
CA SER A 135 -11.53 5.66 16.93
C SER A 135 -11.69 6.83 17.90
N ASP A 136 -10.64 7.11 18.67
CA ASP A 136 -10.51 8.29 19.53
C ASP A 136 -9.56 9.36 18.97
N HIS A 137 -9.00 9.12 17.78
CA HIS A 137 -8.14 10.07 17.07
C HIS A 137 -8.61 10.38 15.65
N GLU A 138 -8.33 11.61 15.25
CA GLU A 138 -8.55 12.17 13.91
C GLU A 138 -7.29 12.02 13.04
N MET A 139 -7.45 12.19 11.73
CA MET A 139 -6.32 12.29 10.82
C MET A 139 -5.51 13.55 11.13
N VAL A 140 -4.18 13.41 11.11
CA VAL A 140 -3.28 14.54 11.27
C VAL A 140 -3.29 15.35 9.97
N HIS A 141 -4.01 16.46 9.99
CA HIS A 141 -3.91 17.48 8.95
C HIS A 141 -2.63 18.28 9.17
N HIS A 142 -1.67 18.15 8.26
CA HIS A 142 -0.53 19.06 8.22
C HIS A 142 -1.00 20.46 7.81
N VAL A 143 -1.38 21.27 8.80
CA VAL A 143 -1.53 22.71 8.63
C VAL A 143 -0.12 23.29 8.55
N TRP A 144 0.31 23.68 7.36
CA TRP A 144 1.49 24.53 7.21
C TRP A 144 1.12 25.93 7.70
N GLU A 145 1.38 26.21 8.99
CA GLU A 145 1.32 27.57 9.51
C GLU A 145 2.48 28.38 8.91
N HIS A 146 2.18 29.24 7.92
CA HIS A 146 3.09 30.31 7.54
C HIS A 146 3.19 31.30 8.72
N LYS A 147 4.17 31.12 9.60
CA LYS A 147 4.59 32.20 10.52
C LYS A 147 5.17 33.31 9.66
N GLY A 148 4.44 34.44 9.58
CA GLY A 148 4.86 35.62 8.86
C GLY A 148 6.25 36.06 9.33
N ASN A 149 7.22 35.99 8.42
CA ASN A 149 8.34 36.91 8.42
C ASN A 149 8.50 37.42 6.99
N ALA A 150 8.25 38.72 6.82
CA ALA A 150 8.49 39.42 5.57
C ALA A 150 10.00 39.38 5.30
N GLY A 151 10.43 38.62 4.30
CA GLY A 151 11.81 38.67 3.80
C GLY A 151 12.45 37.32 3.54
N SER A 152 12.20 36.75 2.36
CA SER A 152 13.17 36.05 1.50
C SER A 152 12.40 35.22 0.47
N HIS A 153 12.01 35.88 -0.60
CA HIS A 153 11.34 35.26 -1.72
C HIS A 153 12.39 34.61 -2.63
N LEU A 154 12.56 33.28 -2.52
CA LEU A 154 13.07 32.46 -3.63
C LEU A 154 12.32 31.11 -3.63
N PRO A 155 11.56 30.78 -4.70
CA PRO A 155 10.65 29.65 -4.69
C PRO A 155 11.38 28.34 -4.98
N VAL A 156 11.36 27.41 -4.02
CA VAL A 156 11.78 26.00 -4.20
C VAL A 156 10.96 25.30 -5.29
N GLN A 157 9.75 25.82 -5.60
CA GLN A 157 8.92 25.35 -6.72
C GLN A 157 9.52 25.65 -8.11
N ALA A 158 10.41 26.66 -8.25
CA ALA A 158 11.06 26.95 -9.53
C ALA A 158 12.26 26.02 -9.83
N ALA A 159 12.84 25.37 -8.82
CA ALA A 159 13.95 24.46 -9.00
C ALA A 159 13.50 23.08 -9.49
N LEU A 160 12.33 22.60 -9.07
CA LEU A 160 11.80 21.29 -9.47
C LEU A 160 11.23 21.29 -10.91
N ALA A 161 10.64 22.42 -11.34
CA ALA A 161 10.12 22.58 -12.71
C ALA A 161 11.25 22.52 -13.76
N LYS A 162 12.41 23.16 -13.49
CA LYS A 162 13.55 23.18 -14.42
C LYS A 162 14.27 21.84 -14.59
N THR A 163 14.10 20.89 -13.66
CA THR A 163 14.76 19.58 -13.74
C THR A 163 13.92 18.52 -14.46
N ILE A 164 12.59 18.69 -14.53
CA ILE A 164 11.67 17.65 -15.02
C ILE A 164 11.12 17.93 -16.42
N GLU A 165 11.03 19.21 -16.84
CA GLU A 165 10.51 19.57 -18.17
C GLU A 165 11.24 18.94 -19.37
N PRO A 166 12.59 18.81 -19.41
CA PRO A 166 13.28 18.20 -20.55
C PRO A 166 13.04 16.69 -20.69
N ILE A 167 12.53 16.02 -19.65
CA ILE A 167 12.33 14.56 -19.62
C ILE A 167 10.92 14.20 -20.09
N ILE A 168 9.94 15.09 -19.91
CA ILE A 168 8.54 14.82 -20.29
C ILE A 168 8.28 15.16 -21.77
N PHE A 169 9.00 16.13 -22.36
CA PHE A 169 8.75 16.56 -23.74
C PHE A 169 9.63 15.93 -24.83
N ASN A 170 10.56 15.02 -24.50
CA ASN A 170 11.36 14.33 -25.53
C ASN A 170 10.86 12.90 -25.81
N LYS A 171 9.60 12.80 -26.26
CA LYS A 171 9.11 11.72 -27.13
C LYS A 171 8.02 12.26 -28.04
N GLY A 172 8.45 12.79 -29.17
CA GLY A 172 7.61 13.08 -30.33
C GLY A 172 8.48 13.67 -31.42
N ASN A 173 8.71 12.88 -32.47
CA ASN A 173 9.07 13.41 -33.79
C ASN A 173 8.02 14.45 -34.24
#